data_AF-A0A348NU28-F1
#
_entry.id   AF-A0A348NU28-F1
#
_cell.length_a   1.000
_cell.length_b   1.000
_cell.length_c   1.000
_cell.angle_alpha   90.00
_cell.angle_beta   90.00
_cell.angle_gamma   90.00
#
_symmetry.space_group_name_H-M   'P 1'
#
loop_
_entity.id
_entity.type
_entity.pdbx_description
1 polymer ?
#
loop_
_entity_poly.entity_id
_entity_poly.type
_entity_poly.pdbx_seq_one_letter_code
_entity_poly.pdbx_strand_id
1 'polypeptide(L)'
;MARSIEVTIPLNTVILEIKSSSGDPESAAEIANGVADSLTAVVREISPSSANGSSRISANLVDEAVVPNVQALPNKPRDALLGAVVGLLLGVLAALLWTLLDTRVPNETVLSQVVPAPVLGSISRVRGNGERGLYVAREPLGHTSEEFRRIRAALSYSGVAEKVQRLMVTSVSPGEGKSMFASNLGLTLAGLRNNVLIIDADLRRPRVADYFGLEGSVGLTTVLLGDVSIEDARMTRPGSTLDVLPSGSIPPNPAEMLTSDAMKRLLEEATARYDYVIIDSPPVMSVADANLLAPFVDGVIVVVDAGKTRRNQLIQAAASLESAGGRIVGLVLNKVRRKRKESAYYTANTDA
;
A
#
# COMPACT_ATOMS: atom_id res chain seq x y z
N MET A 1 -15.14 56.90 -6.80
CA MET A 1 -14.52 58.06 -6.14
C MET A 1 -15.01 58.25 -4.70
N ALA A 2 -16.31 58.24 -4.38
CA ALA A 2 -16.77 58.45 -2.99
C ALA A 2 -16.43 57.32 -1.97
N ARG A 3 -16.02 56.13 -2.42
CA ARG A 3 -15.64 55.00 -1.54
C ARG A 3 -14.13 54.92 -1.24
N SER A 4 -13.34 55.86 -1.76
CA SER A 4 -11.88 55.85 -1.69
C SER A 4 -11.30 57.07 -0.96
N ILE A 5 -12.15 57.88 -0.34
CA ILE A 5 -11.76 59.07 0.43
C ILE A 5 -12.39 58.95 1.82
N GLU A 6 -11.58 59.08 2.86
CA GLU A 6 -11.98 59.06 4.26
C GLU A 6 -11.55 60.38 4.89
N VAL A 7 -12.50 61.11 5.47
CA VAL A 7 -12.22 62.38 6.17
C VAL A 7 -12.50 62.19 7.64
N THR A 8 -11.50 62.40 8.48
CA THR A 8 -11.60 62.25 9.94
C THR A 8 -11.20 63.55 10.63
N ILE A 9 -11.90 63.89 11.70
CA ILE A 9 -11.53 65.01 12.57
C ILE A 9 -11.08 64.41 13.90
N PRO A 10 -9.77 64.41 14.21
CA PRO A 10 -9.30 63.94 15.50
C PRO A 10 -9.95 64.73 16.65
N LEU A 11 -10.31 64.05 17.73
CA LEU A 11 -10.96 64.65 18.91
C LEU A 11 -10.13 65.81 19.46
N ASN A 12 -10.80 66.91 19.82
CA ASN A 12 -10.21 68.13 20.37
C ASN A 12 -9.20 68.83 19.44
N THR A 13 -9.28 68.60 18.12
CA THR A 13 -8.45 69.29 17.13
C THR A 13 -9.30 70.10 16.15
N VAL A 14 -8.70 71.13 15.57
CA VAL A 14 -9.25 71.86 14.41
C VAL A 14 -8.68 71.35 13.08
N ILE A 15 -8.13 70.14 13.08
CA ILE A 15 -7.45 69.53 11.93
C ILE A 15 -8.42 68.58 11.25
N LEU A 16 -8.51 68.70 9.92
CA LEU A 16 -9.23 67.76 9.05
C LEU A 16 -8.19 66.84 8.40
N GLU A 17 -8.20 65.55 8.73
CA GLU A 17 -7.39 64.55 8.03
C GLU A 17 -8.16 64.02 6.83
N ILE A 18 -7.60 64.17 5.63
CA ILE A 18 -8.14 63.61 4.39
C ILE A 18 -7.23 62.46 3.98
N LYS A 19 -7.77 61.24 3.91
CA LYS A 19 -7.08 60.04 3.42
C LYS A 19 -7.72 59.60 2.12
N SER A 20 -6.90 59.25 1.14
CA SER A 20 -7.35 58.66 -0.11
C SER A 20 -6.76 57.25 -0.26
N SER A 21 -7.42 56.39 -1.04
CA SER A 21 -6.91 55.05 -1.37
C SER A 21 -7.09 54.78 -2.85
N SER A 22 -5.99 54.58 -3.57
CA SER A 22 -5.98 54.24 -5.00
C SER A 22 -5.11 53.02 -5.27
N GLY A 23 -5.31 52.36 -6.41
CA GLY A 23 -4.46 51.28 -6.88
C GLY A 23 -3.08 51.75 -7.36
N ASP A 24 -2.95 53.05 -7.62
CA ASP A 24 -1.72 53.74 -7.99
C ASP A 24 -1.33 54.75 -6.90
N PRO A 25 -0.10 54.71 -6.35
CA PRO A 25 0.32 55.56 -5.23
C PRO A 25 0.40 57.05 -5.61
N GLU A 26 0.75 57.38 -6.84
CA GLU A 26 0.78 58.78 -7.33
C GLU A 26 -0.64 59.35 -7.36
N SER A 27 -1.56 58.62 -7.99
CA SER A 27 -2.98 58.97 -8.01
C SER A 27 -3.59 59.12 -6.61
N ALA A 28 -3.15 58.34 -5.60
CA ALA A 28 -3.64 58.50 -4.24
C ALA A 28 -3.23 59.86 -3.66
N ALA A 29 -1.96 60.23 -3.75
CA ALA A 29 -1.46 61.50 -3.25
C ALA A 29 -2.13 62.69 -3.97
N GLU A 30 -2.25 62.62 -5.31
CA GLU A 30 -2.94 63.65 -6.09
C GLU A 30 -4.39 63.83 -5.69
N ILE A 31 -5.13 62.74 -5.47
CA ILE A 31 -6.53 62.80 -5.02
C ILE A 31 -6.64 63.46 -3.63
N ALA A 32 -5.74 63.12 -2.70
CA ALA A 32 -5.78 63.70 -1.35
C ALA A 32 -5.46 65.21 -1.38
N ASN A 33 -4.41 65.61 -2.10
CA ASN A 33 -4.03 67.02 -2.24
C ASN A 33 -5.10 67.80 -3.00
N GLY A 34 -5.63 67.26 -4.10
CA GLY A 34 -6.70 67.90 -4.88
C GLY A 34 -8.00 68.08 -4.08
N VAL A 35 -8.34 67.14 -3.21
CA VAL A 35 -9.49 67.29 -2.29
C VAL A 35 -9.22 68.37 -1.24
N ALA A 36 -8.00 68.44 -0.69
CA ALA A 36 -7.64 69.46 0.29
C ALA A 36 -7.64 70.87 -0.32
N ASP A 37 -7.16 71.03 -1.55
CA ASP A 37 -7.17 72.30 -2.29
C ASP A 37 -8.59 72.74 -2.62
N SER A 38 -9.41 71.81 -3.12
CA SER A 38 -10.82 72.07 -3.41
C SER A 38 -11.59 72.47 -2.15
N LEU A 39 -11.38 71.78 -1.04
CA LEU A 39 -12.00 72.11 0.24
C LEU A 39 -11.54 73.49 0.75
N THR A 40 -10.26 73.81 0.62
CA THR A 40 -9.72 75.12 1.02
C THR A 40 -10.32 76.26 0.18
N ALA A 41 -10.48 76.05 -1.12
CA ALA A 41 -11.13 77.01 -2.02
C ALA A 41 -12.61 77.22 -1.64
N VAL A 42 -13.36 76.13 -1.39
CA VAL A 42 -14.77 76.18 -1.00
C VAL A 42 -14.95 76.85 0.38
N VAL A 43 -14.07 76.58 1.35
CA VAL A 43 -14.12 77.25 2.66
C VAL A 43 -13.89 78.76 2.51
N ARG A 44 -12.99 79.20 1.62
CA ARG A 44 -12.79 80.62 1.35
C ARG A 44 -14.00 81.29 0.72
N GLU A 45 -14.70 80.60 -0.18
CA GLU A 45 -15.89 81.12 -0.86
C GLU A 45 -17.11 81.22 0.07
N ILE A 46 -17.30 80.22 0.95
CA ILE A 46 -18.48 80.12 1.83
C ILE A 46 -18.29 80.87 3.16
N SER A 47 -17.06 81.28 3.50
CA SER A 47 -16.78 81.99 4.76
C SER A 47 -17.45 83.38 4.79
N PRO A 48 -18.28 83.69 5.82
CA PRO A 48 -18.94 84.98 5.92
C PRO A 48 -17.93 86.11 6.19
N SER A 49 -17.89 87.10 5.30
CA SER A 49 -17.02 88.29 5.42
C SER A 49 -17.42 89.16 6.61
N SER A 50 -16.48 89.49 7.48
CA SER A 50 -16.70 90.47 8.56
C SER A 50 -16.72 91.90 7.98
N ALA A 51 -17.33 92.86 8.69
CA ALA A 51 -17.51 94.26 8.26
C ALA A 51 -16.19 95.03 7.98
N ASN A 52 -15.03 94.43 8.26
CA ASN A 52 -13.68 94.93 7.94
C ASN A 52 -12.94 94.08 6.87
N GLY A 53 -13.65 93.28 6.06
CA GLY A 53 -13.07 92.57 4.92
C GLY A 53 -12.14 91.39 5.25
N SER A 54 -12.04 90.97 6.51
CA SER A 54 -11.28 89.79 6.94
C SER A 54 -12.19 88.58 7.14
N SER A 55 -11.80 87.43 6.56
CA SER A 55 -12.49 86.15 6.75
C SER A 55 -12.32 85.66 8.19
N ARG A 56 -13.39 85.22 8.85
CA ARG A 56 -13.34 84.68 10.22
C ARG A 56 -12.90 83.22 10.30
N ILE A 57 -13.00 82.49 9.18
CA ILE A 57 -12.61 81.08 9.07
C ILE A 57 -11.65 80.97 7.90
N SER A 58 -10.47 80.38 8.16
CA SER A 58 -9.48 80.09 7.13
C SER A 58 -9.07 78.63 7.25
N ALA A 59 -9.23 77.88 6.16
CA ALA A 59 -8.56 76.61 6.00
C ALA A 59 -7.20 76.87 5.36
N ASN A 60 -6.14 76.27 5.90
CA ASN A 60 -4.82 76.23 5.31
C ASN A 60 -4.37 74.77 5.29
N LEU A 61 -3.68 74.38 4.22
CA LEU A 61 -3.05 73.07 4.15
C LEU A 61 -1.90 73.03 5.17
N VAL A 62 -1.95 72.04 6.06
CA VAL A 62 -0.96 71.86 7.13
C VAL A 62 0.14 70.91 6.68
N ASP A 63 -0.22 69.83 5.98
CA ASP A 63 0.69 68.82 5.47
C ASP A 63 0.21 68.30 4.10
N GLU A 64 1.12 68.17 3.15
CA GLU A 64 0.83 67.66 1.81
C GLU A 64 0.88 66.12 1.81
N ALA A 65 -0.04 65.50 1.08
CA ALA A 65 -0.01 64.06 0.88
C ALA A 65 1.21 63.68 0.04
N VAL A 66 2.09 62.85 0.62
CA VAL A 66 3.27 62.28 -0.04
C VAL A 66 2.91 60.95 -0.69
N VAL A 67 3.52 60.66 -1.84
CA VAL A 67 3.40 59.36 -2.53
C VAL A 67 3.85 58.24 -1.59
N PRO A 68 2.96 57.29 -1.23
CA PRO A 68 3.29 56.25 -0.28
C PRO A 68 4.28 55.23 -0.87
N ASN A 69 5.39 55.00 -0.18
CA ASN A 69 6.42 54.04 -0.59
C ASN A 69 6.13 52.59 -0.15
N VAL A 70 5.08 52.38 0.64
CA VAL A 70 4.66 51.06 1.13
C VAL A 70 3.19 50.84 0.84
N GLN A 71 2.86 49.64 0.38
CA GLN A 71 1.49 49.23 0.12
C GLN A 71 0.75 49.01 1.45
N ALA A 72 -0.29 49.79 1.73
CA ALA A 72 -1.08 49.65 2.95
C ALA A 72 -1.88 48.34 3.01
N LEU A 73 -2.46 47.92 1.89
CA LEU A 73 -3.24 46.68 1.74
C LEU A 73 -3.08 46.09 0.33
N PRO A 74 -3.09 44.75 0.17
CA PRO A 74 -2.96 43.73 1.22
C PRO A 74 -1.52 43.61 1.74
N ASN A 75 -1.38 43.14 2.99
CA ASN A 75 -0.07 42.92 3.64
C ASN A 75 0.55 41.60 3.17
N LYS A 76 1.13 41.63 1.96
CA LYS A 76 1.76 40.46 1.30
C LYS A 76 2.59 39.55 2.22
N PRO A 77 3.49 40.02 3.10
CA PRO A 77 4.28 39.12 3.95
C PRO A 77 3.43 38.43 5.03
N ARG A 78 2.44 39.13 5.61
CA ARG A 78 1.53 38.56 6.60
C ARG A 78 0.62 37.51 5.95
N ASP A 79 0.06 37.83 4.79
CA ASP A 79 -0.83 36.94 4.07
C ASP A 79 -0.08 35.70 3.55
N ALA A 80 1.18 35.88 3.11
CA ALA A 80 2.06 34.77 2.77
C ALA A 80 2.38 33.88 3.98
N LEU A 81 2.66 34.47 5.16
CA LEU A 81 2.89 33.70 6.38
C LEU A 81 1.63 32.92 6.80
N LEU A 82 0.46 33.56 6.77
CA LEU A 82 -0.81 32.91 7.05
C LEU A 82 -1.08 31.76 6.06
N GLY A 83 -0.85 31.98 4.77
CA GLY A 83 -0.97 30.96 3.74
C GLY A 83 -0.03 29.77 3.98
N ALA A 84 1.22 30.02 4.38
CA ALA A 84 2.19 28.98 4.70
C ALA A 84 1.75 28.14 5.91
N VAL A 85 1.26 28.78 6.97
CA VAL A 85 0.76 28.09 8.17
C VAL A 85 -0.46 27.22 7.85
N VAL A 86 -1.44 27.78 7.13
CA VAL A 86 -2.65 27.04 6.73
C VAL A 86 -2.30 25.88 5.79
N GLY A 87 -1.41 26.11 4.81
CA GLY A 87 -0.94 25.08 3.89
C GLY A 87 -0.23 23.93 4.61
N LEU A 88 0.60 24.24 5.60
CA LEU A 88 1.27 23.22 6.42
C LEU A 88 0.25 22.41 7.25
N LEU A 89 -0.72 23.08 7.89
CA LEU A 89 -1.77 22.41 8.66
C LEU A 89 -2.60 21.47 7.77
N LEU A 90 -3.01 21.93 6.59
CA LEU A 90 -3.75 21.10 5.63
C LEU A 90 -2.90 19.94 5.10
N GLY A 91 -1.60 20.16 4.86
CA GLY A 91 -0.68 19.12 4.44
C GLY A 91 -0.52 18.02 5.50
N VAL A 92 -0.34 18.39 6.76
CA VAL A 92 -0.28 17.45 7.88
C VAL A 92 -1.61 16.71 8.04
N LEU A 93 -2.73 17.42 7.98
CA LEU A 93 -4.06 16.80 8.07
C LEU A 93 -4.28 15.78 6.93
N ALA A 94 -3.92 16.13 5.69
CA ALA A 94 -4.00 15.23 4.55
C ALA A 94 -3.10 14.00 4.71
N ALA A 95 -1.87 14.17 5.23
CA ALA A 95 -0.96 13.06 5.50
C ALA A 95 -1.49 12.11 6.59
N LEU A 96 -2.10 12.66 7.65
CA LEU A 96 -2.75 11.87 8.70
C LEU A 96 -3.97 11.12 8.14
N LEU A 97 -4.84 11.79 7.39
CA LEU A 97 -5.98 11.16 6.73
C LEU A 97 -5.55 10.03 5.78
N TRP A 98 -4.51 10.25 4.98
CA TRP A 98 -3.96 9.21 4.11
C TRP A 98 -3.49 7.99 4.91
N THR A 99 -2.85 8.22 6.05
CA THR A 99 -2.37 7.16 6.94
C THR A 99 -3.54 6.40 7.58
N LEU A 100 -4.62 7.09 7.94
CA LEU A 100 -5.83 6.47 8.50
C LEU A 100 -6.62 5.65 7.46
N LEU A 101 -6.60 6.07 6.19
CA LEU A 101 -7.24 5.35 5.08
C LEU A 101 -6.42 4.14 4.62
N ASP A 102 -5.15 4.02 5.02
CA ASP A 102 -4.31 2.88 4.66
C ASP A 102 -4.66 1.63 5.49
N THR A 103 -5.59 0.85 4.96
CA THR A 103 -6.11 -0.38 5.58
C THR A 103 -5.28 -1.63 5.25
N ARG A 104 -4.02 -1.46 4.81
CA ARG A 104 -3.14 -2.58 4.45
C ARG A 104 -2.62 -3.35 5.67
N VAL A 105 -2.02 -4.51 5.40
CA VAL A 105 -1.29 -5.36 6.37
C VAL A 105 0.22 -5.28 6.09
N PRO A 106 0.93 -4.24 6.60
CA PRO A 106 2.32 -3.98 6.16
C PRO A 106 3.39 -4.80 6.90
N ASN A 107 3.06 -5.44 8.02
CA ASN A 107 4.02 -6.15 8.87
C ASN A 107 3.36 -7.32 9.62
N GLU A 108 4.20 -8.19 10.19
CA GLU A 108 3.79 -9.41 10.91
C GLU A 108 2.96 -9.08 12.17
N THR A 109 3.26 -7.98 12.86
CA THR A 109 2.50 -7.55 14.05
C THR A 109 1.04 -7.27 13.69
N VAL A 110 0.79 -6.49 12.64
CA VAL A 110 -0.58 -6.23 12.16
C VAL A 110 -1.21 -7.52 11.65
N LEU A 111 -0.45 -8.38 10.95
CA LEU A 111 -0.96 -9.67 10.45
C LEU A 111 -1.51 -10.54 11.60
N SER A 112 -0.75 -10.68 12.69
CA SER A 112 -1.14 -11.47 13.87
C SER A 112 -2.35 -10.91 14.63
N GLN A 113 -2.64 -9.61 14.49
CA GLN A 113 -3.79 -8.96 15.13
C GLN A 113 -5.08 -9.07 14.31
N VAL A 114 -4.96 -9.32 13.00
CA VAL A 114 -6.10 -9.31 12.07
C VAL A 114 -6.74 -10.70 11.99
N VAL A 115 -5.94 -11.76 11.99
CA VAL A 115 -6.42 -13.15 11.97
C VAL A 115 -5.72 -13.93 13.08
N PRO A 116 -6.46 -14.65 13.94
CA PRO A 116 -5.90 -15.41 15.07
C PRO A 116 -5.26 -16.72 14.59
N ALA A 117 -4.21 -16.63 13.78
CA ALA A 117 -3.46 -17.79 13.29
C ALA A 117 -1.93 -17.55 13.41
N PRO A 118 -1.12 -18.61 13.49
CA PRO A 118 0.34 -18.48 13.59
C PRO A 118 0.93 -17.72 12.41
N VAL A 119 1.79 -16.74 12.66
CA VAL A 119 2.58 -16.10 11.60
C VAL A 119 3.87 -16.89 11.43
N LEU A 120 4.07 -17.50 10.27
CA LEU A 120 5.27 -18.33 10.00
C LEU A 120 6.50 -17.49 9.67
N GLY A 121 6.29 -16.25 9.21
CA GLY A 121 7.34 -15.28 8.92
C GLY A 121 7.04 -14.40 7.72
N SER A 122 8.05 -13.67 7.27
CA SER A 122 7.97 -12.78 6.12
C SER A 122 9.05 -13.03 5.08
N ILE A 123 8.72 -12.68 3.84
CA ILE A 123 9.61 -12.78 2.69
C ILE A 123 9.83 -11.38 2.13
N SER A 124 11.10 -11.01 2.02
CA SER A 124 11.52 -9.73 1.48
C SER A 124 11.21 -9.63 -0.02
N ARG A 125 10.81 -8.44 -0.46
CA ARG A 125 10.67 -8.15 -1.89
C ARG A 125 12.04 -8.19 -2.56
N VAL A 126 12.29 -9.22 -3.34
CA VAL A 126 13.46 -9.31 -4.20
C VAL A 126 13.21 -8.47 -5.46
N ARG A 127 14.10 -7.50 -5.73
CA ARG A 127 14.09 -6.71 -6.98
C ARG A 127 15.08 -7.35 -7.94
N GLY A 128 14.60 -7.91 -9.05
CA GLY A 128 15.45 -8.47 -10.09
C GLY A 128 14.68 -9.34 -11.08
N ASN A 129 15.13 -9.35 -12.34
CA ASN A 129 14.54 -10.08 -13.47
C ASN A 129 15.10 -11.52 -13.59
N GLY A 130 15.59 -12.09 -12.49
CA GLY A 130 16.35 -13.34 -12.51
C GLY A 130 15.48 -14.58 -12.41
N GLU A 131 15.42 -15.32 -13.51
CA GLU A 131 15.04 -16.74 -13.66
C GLU A 131 14.03 -17.27 -12.64
N ARG A 132 12.76 -17.25 -13.07
CA ARG A 132 11.62 -18.01 -12.56
C ARG A 132 11.21 -17.78 -11.10
N GLY A 133 12.04 -17.28 -10.18
CA GLY A 133 11.65 -17.00 -8.78
C GLY A 133 11.84 -18.19 -7.81
N LEU A 134 12.67 -19.16 -8.15
CA LEU A 134 13.11 -20.26 -7.27
C LEU A 134 14.37 -19.87 -6.47
N TYR A 135 14.21 -18.98 -5.50
CA TYR A 135 15.31 -18.45 -4.68
C TYR A 135 16.12 -19.53 -3.96
N VAL A 136 15.44 -20.54 -3.40
CA VAL A 136 16.08 -21.62 -2.62
C VAL A 136 17.01 -22.47 -3.48
N ALA A 137 16.65 -22.68 -4.75
CA ALA A 137 17.48 -23.42 -5.70
C ALA A 137 18.65 -22.60 -6.22
N ARG A 138 18.44 -21.30 -6.47
CA ARG A 138 19.42 -20.43 -7.12
C ARG A 138 20.48 -19.89 -6.16
N GLU A 139 20.05 -19.42 -4.99
CA GLU A 139 20.93 -18.85 -3.97
C GLU A 139 20.66 -19.56 -2.63
N PRO A 140 21.11 -20.82 -2.45
CA PRO A 140 20.82 -21.59 -1.23
C PRO A 140 21.29 -20.90 0.05
N LEU A 141 22.39 -20.14 -0.02
CA LEU A 141 22.94 -19.36 1.09
C LEU A 141 22.45 -17.90 1.12
N GLY A 142 21.57 -17.52 0.19
CA GLY A 142 21.02 -16.17 0.08
C GLY A 142 20.02 -15.85 1.20
N HIS A 143 19.78 -14.56 1.39
CA HIS A 143 18.87 -14.05 2.42
C HIS A 143 17.45 -14.62 2.31
N THR A 144 16.89 -14.64 1.10
CA THR A 144 15.53 -15.16 0.87
C THR A 144 15.44 -16.66 1.20
N SER A 145 16.50 -17.43 0.94
CA SER A 145 16.56 -18.85 1.29
C SER A 145 16.61 -19.07 2.80
N GLU A 146 17.24 -18.15 3.54
CA GLU A 146 17.19 -18.14 5.00
C GLU A 146 15.79 -17.79 5.54
N GLU A 147 15.09 -16.83 4.91
CA GLU A 147 13.68 -16.54 5.22
C GLU A 147 12.80 -17.80 5.06
N PHE A 148 12.97 -18.56 3.97
CA PHE A 148 12.27 -19.84 3.79
C PHE A 148 12.66 -20.91 4.81
N ARG A 149 13.93 -21.01 5.21
CA ARG A 149 14.36 -21.94 6.28
C ARG A 149 13.72 -21.59 7.64
N ARG A 150 13.59 -20.30 7.95
CA ARG A 150 12.88 -19.84 9.15
C ARG A 150 11.40 -20.20 9.11
N ILE A 151 10.74 -19.97 7.97
CA ILE A 151 9.34 -20.35 7.75
C ILE A 151 9.15 -21.86 7.90
N ARG A 152 10.05 -22.68 7.34
CA ARG A 152 10.03 -24.14 7.53
C ARG A 152 10.14 -24.51 9.02
N ALA A 153 11.08 -23.91 9.74
CA ALA A 153 11.24 -24.18 11.17
C ALA A 153 9.97 -23.79 11.94
N ALA A 154 9.39 -22.61 11.68
CA ALA A 154 8.14 -22.17 12.29
C ALA A 154 6.97 -23.11 11.99
N LEU A 155 6.87 -23.62 10.76
CA LEU A 155 5.86 -24.60 10.35
C LEU A 155 5.98 -25.91 11.14
N SER A 156 7.21 -26.38 11.42
CA SER A 156 7.41 -27.56 12.26
C SER A 156 6.94 -27.37 13.70
N TYR A 157 6.89 -26.14 14.20
CA TYR A 157 6.41 -25.81 15.55
C TYR A 157 4.93 -25.40 15.60
N SER A 158 4.30 -25.03 14.48
CA SER A 158 2.90 -24.58 14.49
C SER A 158 1.88 -25.73 14.62
N GLY A 159 2.34 -26.99 14.53
CA GLY A 159 1.51 -28.21 14.48
C GLY A 159 1.71 -29.21 15.62
N VAL A 160 2.05 -28.77 16.85
CA VAL A 160 2.43 -29.64 18.00
C VAL A 160 1.45 -30.79 18.36
N ALA A 161 0.24 -30.84 17.78
CA ALA A 161 -0.75 -31.88 18.06
C ALA A 161 -1.00 -32.89 16.93
N GLU A 162 -0.76 -32.57 15.65
CA GLU A 162 -1.13 -33.44 14.51
C GLU A 162 -0.12 -33.35 13.37
N LYS A 163 0.17 -34.49 12.72
CA LYS A 163 1.08 -34.55 11.56
C LYS A 163 0.40 -33.88 10.36
N VAL A 164 0.73 -32.63 10.09
CA VAL A 164 0.24 -31.90 8.90
C VAL A 164 1.05 -32.33 7.67
N GLN A 165 0.48 -33.19 6.81
CA GLN A 165 1.15 -33.68 5.59
C GLN A 165 0.65 -32.94 4.35
N ARG A 166 -0.66 -32.75 4.21
CA ARG A 166 -1.31 -32.05 3.10
C ARG A 166 -1.46 -30.57 3.43
N LEU A 167 -0.69 -29.74 2.75
CA LEU A 167 -0.62 -28.30 2.96
C LEU A 167 -1.14 -27.58 1.72
N MET A 168 -2.30 -26.93 1.83
CA MET A 168 -2.75 -26.00 0.80
C MET A 168 -2.06 -24.66 0.96
N VAL A 169 -1.49 -24.13 -0.12
CA VAL A 169 -1.00 -22.76 -0.20
C VAL A 169 -1.99 -21.96 -1.03
N THR A 170 -2.49 -20.87 -0.47
CA THR A 170 -3.39 -19.94 -1.15
C THR A 170 -3.00 -18.50 -0.84
N SER A 171 -3.73 -17.54 -1.43
CA SER A 171 -3.58 -16.12 -1.13
C SER A 171 -4.94 -15.42 -1.11
N VAL A 172 -4.99 -14.20 -0.58
CA VAL A 172 -6.23 -13.42 -0.53
C VAL A 172 -6.62 -12.97 -1.95
N SER A 173 -5.65 -12.50 -2.73
CA SER A 173 -5.86 -11.96 -4.08
C SER A 173 -4.84 -12.45 -5.10
N PRO A 174 -5.11 -12.30 -6.41
CA PRO A 174 -4.17 -12.70 -7.45
C PRO A 174 -2.83 -11.96 -7.37
N GLY A 175 -1.76 -12.71 -7.63
CA GLY A 175 -0.41 -12.14 -7.74
C GLY A 175 0.27 -11.85 -6.41
N GLU A 176 -0.25 -12.32 -5.27
CA GLU A 176 0.39 -12.15 -3.94
C GLU A 176 1.61 -13.07 -3.73
N GLY A 177 1.82 -14.05 -4.62
CA GLY A 177 3.01 -14.89 -4.67
C GLY A 177 2.86 -16.29 -4.10
N LYS A 178 1.63 -16.81 -3.97
CA LYS A 178 1.30 -18.17 -3.53
C LYS A 178 2.11 -19.28 -4.25
N SER A 179 2.17 -19.27 -5.58
CA SER A 179 2.86 -20.30 -6.38
C SER A 179 4.39 -20.26 -6.22
N MET A 180 4.96 -19.06 -6.14
CA MET A 180 6.38 -18.85 -5.80
C MET A 180 6.67 -19.40 -4.39
N PHE A 181 5.81 -19.06 -3.43
CA PHE A 181 5.95 -19.49 -2.06
C PHE A 181 5.85 -21.02 -1.94
N ALA A 182 4.83 -21.64 -2.53
CA ALA A 182 4.64 -23.09 -2.57
C ALA A 182 5.88 -23.80 -3.15
N SER A 183 6.40 -23.29 -4.27
CA SER A 183 7.56 -23.86 -4.95
C SER A 183 8.84 -23.81 -4.10
N ASN A 184 9.10 -22.66 -3.46
CA ASN A 184 10.28 -22.51 -2.60
C ASN A 184 10.12 -23.22 -1.24
N LEU A 185 8.91 -23.28 -0.70
CA LEU A 185 8.62 -24.06 0.51
C LEU A 185 8.88 -25.55 0.24
N GLY A 186 8.42 -26.07 -0.91
CA GLY A 186 8.67 -27.46 -1.30
C GLY A 186 10.16 -27.78 -1.47
N LEU A 187 10.92 -26.90 -2.12
CA LEU A 187 12.38 -27.01 -2.18
C LEU A 187 13.03 -27.01 -0.79
N THR A 188 12.55 -26.17 0.12
CA THR A 188 13.11 -26.05 1.48
C THR A 188 12.80 -27.29 2.31
N LEU A 189 11.60 -27.87 2.17
CA LEU A 189 11.20 -29.11 2.84
C LEU A 189 11.97 -30.31 2.29
N ALA A 190 12.17 -30.40 0.97
CA ALA A 190 12.97 -31.43 0.32
C ALA A 190 14.46 -31.37 0.71
N GLY A 191 14.97 -30.18 1.06
CA GLY A 191 16.34 -29.99 1.55
C GLY A 191 16.68 -30.78 2.82
N LEU A 192 15.67 -31.24 3.58
CA LEU A 192 15.84 -32.14 4.73
C LEU A 192 15.68 -33.63 4.38
N ARG A 193 15.75 -34.00 3.09
CA ARG A 193 15.50 -35.37 2.58
C ARG A 193 14.07 -35.88 2.83
N ASN A 194 13.12 -34.99 3.12
CA ASN A 194 11.70 -35.34 3.10
C ASN A 194 11.28 -35.61 1.66
N ASN A 195 10.43 -36.61 1.44
CA ASN A 195 9.77 -36.80 0.17
C ASN A 195 8.66 -35.76 0.04
N VAL A 196 8.77 -34.85 -0.94
CA VAL A 196 7.84 -33.74 -1.11
C VAL A 196 7.21 -33.79 -2.50
N LEU A 197 5.88 -33.66 -2.56
CA LEU A 197 5.14 -33.47 -3.81
C LEU A 197 4.54 -32.06 -3.83
N ILE A 198 4.72 -31.32 -4.94
CA ILE A 198 3.94 -30.12 -5.23
C ILE A 198 2.89 -30.46 -6.28
N ILE A 199 1.64 -30.12 -6.02
CA ILE A 199 0.52 -30.24 -6.95
C ILE A 199 0.06 -28.82 -7.34
N ASP A 200 0.06 -28.50 -8.63
CA ASP A 200 -0.52 -27.24 -9.14
C ASP A 200 -2.04 -27.41 -9.34
N ALA A 201 -2.81 -27.07 -8.31
CA ALA A 201 -4.26 -27.09 -8.33
C ALA A 201 -4.87 -25.73 -8.72
N ASP A 202 -4.07 -24.73 -9.11
CA ASP A 202 -4.56 -23.52 -9.77
C ASP A 202 -4.79 -23.79 -11.27
N LEU A 203 -5.81 -24.61 -11.54
CA LEU A 203 -6.20 -25.02 -12.89
C LEU A 203 -6.66 -23.85 -13.78
N ARG A 204 -6.84 -22.65 -13.21
CA ARG A 204 -7.28 -21.44 -13.95
C ARG A 204 -6.10 -20.61 -14.43
N ARG A 205 -5.05 -20.50 -13.61
CA ARG A 205 -3.83 -19.74 -13.91
C ARG A 205 -2.61 -20.50 -13.36
N PRO A 206 -2.30 -21.68 -13.93
CA PRO A 206 -1.22 -22.52 -13.42
C PRO A 206 0.12 -21.83 -13.63
N ARG A 207 0.99 -21.90 -12.63
CA ARG A 207 2.31 -21.21 -12.66
C ARG A 207 3.45 -22.11 -12.21
N VAL A 208 3.19 -23.23 -11.55
CA VAL A 208 4.23 -24.09 -10.99
C VAL A 208 5.14 -24.64 -12.10
N ALA A 209 4.55 -25.07 -13.23
CA ALA A 209 5.32 -25.50 -14.40
C ALA A 209 6.31 -24.43 -14.87
N ASP A 210 5.90 -23.15 -14.92
CA ASP A 210 6.79 -22.03 -15.27
C ASP A 210 7.98 -21.91 -14.32
N TYR A 211 7.74 -22.07 -13.00
CA TYR A 211 8.77 -21.96 -11.98
C TYR A 211 9.86 -23.03 -12.16
N PHE A 212 9.47 -24.25 -12.50
CA PHE A 212 10.38 -25.39 -12.67
C PHE A 212 10.87 -25.58 -14.12
N GLY A 213 10.30 -24.85 -15.09
CA GLY A 213 10.69 -24.97 -16.50
C GLY A 213 10.15 -26.19 -17.21
N LEU A 214 8.95 -26.62 -16.83
CA LEU A 214 8.30 -27.81 -17.35
C LEU A 214 7.35 -27.43 -18.49
N GLU A 215 7.14 -28.35 -19.44
CA GLU A 215 6.24 -28.15 -20.59
C GLU A 215 4.75 -28.09 -20.17
N GLY A 216 4.39 -28.70 -19.03
CA GLY A 216 3.12 -28.49 -18.34
C GLY A 216 1.86 -29.02 -19.03
N SER A 217 1.98 -29.73 -20.16
CA SER A 217 0.86 -30.24 -20.97
C SER A 217 0.15 -31.45 -20.33
N VAL A 218 0.92 -32.32 -19.68
CA VAL A 218 0.46 -33.47 -18.87
C VAL A 218 0.66 -33.13 -17.40
N GLY A 219 -0.33 -33.42 -16.56
CA GLY A 219 -0.29 -33.09 -15.13
C GLY A 219 -1.55 -33.51 -14.37
N LEU A 220 -1.96 -32.70 -13.40
CA LEU A 220 -3.11 -32.96 -12.54
C LEU A 220 -4.37 -33.27 -13.34
N THR A 221 -4.69 -32.49 -14.37
CA THR A 221 -5.91 -32.71 -15.15
C THR A 221 -5.94 -34.06 -15.86
N THR A 222 -4.85 -34.47 -16.50
CA THR A 222 -4.73 -35.78 -17.16
C THR A 222 -4.79 -36.93 -16.15
N VAL A 223 -4.24 -36.75 -14.95
CA VAL A 223 -4.32 -37.76 -13.88
C VAL A 223 -5.75 -37.90 -13.36
N LEU A 224 -6.45 -36.79 -13.15
CA LEU A 224 -7.84 -36.80 -12.67
C LEU A 224 -8.82 -37.37 -13.70
N LEU A 225 -8.52 -37.27 -15.00
CA LEU A 225 -9.26 -37.92 -16.08
C LEU A 225 -8.98 -39.43 -16.18
N GLY A 226 -7.91 -39.92 -15.54
CA GLY A 226 -7.49 -41.33 -15.58
C GLY A 226 -6.68 -41.70 -16.82
N ASP A 227 -6.23 -40.72 -17.60
CA ASP A 227 -5.45 -40.96 -18.83
C ASP A 227 -4.02 -41.43 -18.51
N VAL A 228 -3.45 -40.95 -17.40
CA VAL A 228 -2.06 -41.15 -17.00
C VAL A 228 -1.97 -41.33 -15.48
N SER A 229 -1.04 -42.16 -15.00
CA SER A 229 -0.78 -42.30 -13.57
C SER A 229 -0.07 -41.08 -12.98
N ILE A 230 -0.16 -40.87 -11.65
CA ILE A 230 0.63 -39.82 -10.98
C ILE A 230 2.14 -40.02 -11.20
N GLU A 231 2.61 -41.26 -11.31
CA GLU A 231 4.03 -41.59 -11.50
C GLU A 231 4.59 -41.12 -12.83
N ASP A 232 3.77 -41.23 -13.87
CA ASP A 232 4.16 -40.84 -15.23
C ASP A 232 3.95 -39.34 -15.46
N ALA A 233 2.98 -38.73 -14.75
CA ALA A 233 2.66 -37.31 -14.87
C ALA A 233 3.52 -36.40 -13.98
N ARG A 234 4.08 -36.92 -12.88
CA ARG A 234 4.97 -36.15 -11.99
C ARG A 234 6.37 -36.05 -12.58
N MET A 235 7.03 -34.93 -12.30
CA MET A 235 8.44 -34.73 -12.65
C MET A 235 9.28 -34.60 -11.41
N THR A 236 10.29 -35.46 -11.27
CA THR A 236 11.28 -35.35 -10.20
C THR A 236 12.30 -34.28 -10.54
N ARG A 237 12.50 -33.32 -9.63
CA ARG A 237 13.56 -32.33 -9.79
C ARG A 237 14.93 -33.00 -9.66
N PRO A 238 15.87 -32.79 -10.61
CA PRO A 238 17.21 -33.35 -10.52
C PRO A 238 17.92 -33.03 -9.21
N GLY A 239 18.48 -34.07 -8.56
CA GLY A 239 19.22 -33.94 -7.30
C GLY A 239 18.38 -33.59 -6.08
N SER A 240 17.06 -33.83 -6.10
CA SER A 240 16.13 -33.51 -5.03
C SER A 240 15.12 -34.63 -4.80
N THR A 241 14.58 -34.74 -3.59
CA THR A 241 13.41 -35.56 -3.25
C THR A 241 12.07 -34.83 -3.52
N LEU A 242 12.12 -33.85 -4.44
CA LEU A 242 10.99 -32.99 -4.77
C LEU A 242 10.40 -33.45 -6.09
N ASP A 243 9.15 -33.87 -6.05
CA ASP A 243 8.31 -34.13 -7.21
C ASP A 243 7.35 -32.99 -7.45
N VAL A 244 7.09 -32.73 -8.74
CA VAL A 244 6.18 -31.68 -9.19
C VAL A 244 5.16 -32.31 -10.12
N LEU A 245 3.89 -32.24 -9.73
CA LEU A 245 2.75 -32.51 -10.57
C LEU A 245 2.21 -31.16 -11.09
N PRO A 246 2.55 -30.76 -12.33
CA PRO A 246 2.01 -29.52 -12.91
C PRO A 246 0.48 -29.66 -13.12
N SER A 247 -0.20 -28.58 -13.49
CA SER A 247 -1.67 -28.61 -13.66
C SER A 247 -2.12 -29.51 -14.81
N GLY A 248 -1.31 -29.63 -15.86
CA GLY A 248 -1.76 -30.12 -17.16
C GLY A 248 -2.54 -29.03 -17.93
N SER A 249 -3.19 -29.45 -19.02
CA SER A 249 -4.06 -28.58 -19.81
C SER A 249 -5.22 -28.01 -18.98
N ILE A 250 -5.55 -26.73 -19.20
CA ILE A 250 -6.65 -26.04 -18.49
C ILE A 250 -7.99 -26.71 -18.86
N PRO A 251 -8.74 -27.24 -17.88
CA PRO A 251 -9.99 -27.93 -18.16
C PRO A 251 -11.16 -26.95 -18.27
N PRO A 252 -12.28 -27.34 -18.91
CA PRO A 252 -13.48 -26.50 -18.96
C PRO A 252 -14.13 -26.33 -17.58
N ASN A 253 -14.04 -27.34 -16.69
CA ASN A 253 -14.71 -27.37 -15.38
C ASN A 253 -13.72 -27.58 -14.20
N PRO A 254 -12.86 -26.59 -13.86
CA PRO A 254 -11.87 -26.73 -12.78
C PRO A 254 -12.43 -27.17 -11.42
N ALA A 255 -13.53 -26.55 -10.97
CA ALA A 255 -14.08 -26.78 -9.63
C ALA A 255 -14.63 -28.21 -9.45
N GLU A 256 -15.24 -28.78 -10.49
CA GLU A 256 -15.74 -30.16 -10.48
C GLU A 256 -14.59 -31.16 -10.39
N MET A 257 -13.48 -30.90 -11.10
CA MET A 257 -12.30 -31.77 -11.04
C MET A 257 -11.66 -31.77 -9.66
N LEU A 258 -11.53 -30.59 -9.03
CA LEU A 258 -10.94 -30.44 -7.69
C LEU A 258 -11.78 -31.06 -6.57
N THR A 259 -13.09 -31.24 -6.78
CA THR A 259 -14.01 -31.86 -5.81
C THR A 259 -14.35 -33.31 -6.12
N SER A 260 -13.82 -33.84 -7.22
CA SER A 260 -14.06 -35.20 -7.68
C SER A 260 -13.50 -36.26 -6.71
N ASP A 261 -14.05 -37.47 -6.75
CA ASP A 261 -13.48 -38.60 -6.03
C ASP A 261 -12.10 -39.01 -6.55
N ALA A 262 -11.77 -38.68 -7.80
CA ALA A 262 -10.43 -38.86 -8.34
C ALA A 262 -9.39 -37.99 -7.60
N MET A 263 -9.74 -36.74 -7.28
CA MET A 263 -8.87 -35.85 -6.50
C MET A 263 -8.66 -36.37 -5.08
N LYS A 264 -9.71 -36.88 -4.43
CA LYS A 264 -9.59 -37.49 -3.09
C LYS A 264 -8.63 -38.68 -3.11
N ARG A 265 -8.82 -39.61 -4.05
CA ARG A 265 -7.94 -40.78 -4.23
C ARG A 265 -6.50 -40.39 -4.51
N LEU A 266 -6.29 -39.38 -5.36
CA LEU A 266 -4.96 -38.85 -5.67
C LEU A 266 -4.26 -38.31 -4.42
N LEU A 267 -4.97 -37.54 -3.59
CA LEU A 267 -4.41 -36.99 -2.35
C LEU A 267 -4.12 -38.08 -1.31
N GLU A 268 -4.96 -39.11 -1.21
CA GLU A 268 -4.72 -40.28 -0.36
C GLU A 268 -3.48 -41.06 -0.80
N GLU A 269 -3.37 -41.34 -2.10
CA GLU A 269 -2.22 -42.01 -2.70
C GLU A 269 -0.92 -41.20 -2.50
N ALA A 270 -0.97 -39.88 -2.70
CA ALA A 270 0.16 -39.01 -2.47
C ALA A 270 0.59 -39.00 -0.98
N THR A 271 -0.38 -38.93 -0.06
CA THR A 271 -0.09 -38.89 1.39
C THR A 271 0.56 -40.18 1.89
N ALA A 272 0.30 -41.32 1.23
CA ALA A 272 0.94 -42.59 1.55
C ALA A 272 2.43 -42.65 1.15
N ARG A 273 2.86 -41.81 0.21
CA ARG A 273 4.21 -41.86 -0.41
C ARG A 273 5.10 -40.68 -0.04
N TYR A 274 4.48 -39.53 0.25
CA TYR A 274 5.17 -38.28 0.51
C TYR A 274 5.02 -37.86 1.98
N ASP A 275 6.10 -37.33 2.54
CA ASP A 275 6.08 -36.74 3.87
C ASP A 275 5.25 -35.44 3.88
N TYR A 276 5.35 -34.67 2.78
CA TYR A 276 4.59 -33.45 2.54
C TYR A 276 3.99 -33.41 1.13
N VAL A 277 2.72 -33.04 1.04
CA VAL A 277 2.00 -32.77 -0.21
C VAL A 277 1.56 -31.31 -0.19
N ILE A 278 2.22 -30.47 -0.98
CA ILE A 278 1.94 -29.04 -1.10
C ILE A 278 1.00 -28.83 -2.28
N ILE A 279 -0.14 -28.18 -2.05
CA ILE A 279 -1.17 -27.93 -3.05
C ILE A 279 -1.21 -26.43 -3.31
N ASP A 280 -0.69 -25.96 -4.46
CA ASP A 280 -0.86 -24.57 -4.88
C ASP A 280 -2.29 -24.39 -5.40
N SER A 281 -3.03 -23.43 -4.84
CA SER A 281 -4.47 -23.25 -5.10
C SER A 281 -4.80 -21.81 -5.48
N PRO A 282 -5.87 -21.55 -6.24
CA PRO A 282 -6.28 -20.19 -6.61
C PRO A 282 -6.50 -19.26 -5.40
N PRO A 283 -6.48 -17.93 -5.58
CA PRO A 283 -6.75 -17.01 -4.49
C PRO A 283 -8.20 -17.08 -4.00
N VAL A 284 -8.38 -17.06 -2.67
CA VAL A 284 -9.68 -17.26 -1.99
C VAL A 284 -10.74 -16.29 -2.46
N MET A 285 -10.41 -15.00 -2.64
CA MET A 285 -11.39 -13.98 -3.02
C MET A 285 -11.70 -13.97 -4.52
N SER A 286 -11.04 -14.79 -5.33
CA SER A 286 -11.25 -14.80 -6.78
C SER A 286 -12.25 -15.85 -7.22
N VAL A 287 -12.15 -17.06 -6.67
CA VAL A 287 -12.95 -18.24 -7.04
C VAL A 287 -13.11 -19.18 -5.85
N ALA A 288 -14.11 -20.05 -5.88
CA ALA A 288 -14.42 -20.97 -4.77
C ALA A 288 -13.42 -22.14 -4.65
N ASP A 289 -12.57 -22.38 -5.65
CA ASP A 289 -11.71 -23.56 -5.77
C ASP A 289 -10.87 -23.83 -4.49
N ALA A 290 -10.28 -22.80 -3.86
CA ALA A 290 -9.52 -22.99 -2.62
C ALA A 290 -10.42 -23.39 -1.43
N ASN A 291 -11.63 -22.83 -1.33
CA ASN A 291 -12.60 -23.23 -0.31
C ASN A 291 -13.07 -24.68 -0.54
N LEU A 292 -13.22 -25.10 -1.80
CA LEU A 292 -13.60 -26.46 -2.14
C LEU A 292 -12.50 -27.49 -1.83
N LEU A 293 -11.23 -27.09 -1.90
CA LEU A 293 -10.09 -27.92 -1.54
C LEU A 293 -9.81 -27.97 -0.03
N ALA A 294 -10.24 -26.94 0.72
CA ALA A 294 -9.96 -26.79 2.14
C ALA A 294 -10.33 -28.01 3.01
N PRO A 295 -11.45 -28.74 2.78
CA PRO A 295 -11.76 -29.97 3.52
C PRO A 295 -10.81 -31.14 3.27
N PHE A 296 -10.05 -31.14 2.16
CA PHE A 296 -9.22 -32.28 1.75
C PHE A 296 -7.75 -32.15 2.19
N VAL A 297 -7.42 -31.10 2.94
CA VAL A 297 -6.06 -30.81 3.40
C VAL A 297 -6.00 -30.74 4.91
N ASP A 298 -4.82 -31.03 5.47
CA ASP A 298 -4.60 -31.01 6.92
C ASP A 298 -4.38 -29.58 7.43
N GLY A 299 -3.88 -28.69 6.56
CA GLY A 299 -3.63 -27.30 6.89
C GLY A 299 -3.56 -26.37 5.68
N VAL A 300 -3.91 -25.11 5.92
CA VAL A 300 -3.87 -24.03 4.94
C VAL A 300 -2.84 -22.98 5.35
N ILE A 301 -1.96 -22.63 4.41
CA ILE A 301 -1.05 -21.50 4.52
C ILE A 301 -1.57 -20.36 3.64
N VAL A 302 -1.81 -19.20 4.24
CA VAL A 302 -2.30 -18.01 3.54
C VAL A 302 -1.15 -17.03 3.32
N VAL A 303 -0.83 -16.79 2.04
CA VAL A 303 0.17 -15.81 1.63
C VAL A 303 -0.49 -14.43 1.47
N VAL A 304 0.08 -13.42 2.11
CA VAL A 304 -0.45 -12.04 2.18
C VAL A 304 0.56 -11.06 1.59
N ASP A 305 0.16 -10.19 0.66
CA ASP A 305 1.05 -9.17 0.09
C ASP A 305 1.09 -7.93 0.99
N ALA A 306 2.25 -7.70 1.62
CA ALA A 306 2.47 -6.58 2.56
C ALA A 306 2.18 -5.20 1.97
N GLY A 307 2.26 -5.06 0.65
CA GLY A 307 2.07 -3.80 -0.05
C GLY A 307 0.66 -3.58 -0.60
N LYS A 308 -0.22 -4.60 -0.57
CA LYS A 308 -1.51 -4.57 -1.28
C LYS A 308 -2.70 -5.08 -0.47
N THR A 309 -2.54 -6.18 0.27
CA THR A 309 -3.68 -6.85 0.92
C THR A 309 -4.25 -5.98 2.02
N ARG A 310 -5.58 -5.78 2.02
CA ARG A 310 -6.29 -5.01 3.04
C ARG A 310 -6.78 -5.91 4.17
N ARG A 311 -6.84 -5.38 5.39
CA ARG A 311 -7.27 -6.08 6.61
C ARG A 311 -8.63 -6.77 6.43
N ASN A 312 -9.63 -6.06 5.93
CA ASN A 312 -10.97 -6.62 5.72
C ASN A 312 -10.99 -7.76 4.70
N GLN A 313 -10.16 -7.70 3.65
CA GLN A 313 -10.07 -8.78 2.66
C GLN A 313 -9.44 -10.03 3.28
N LEU A 314 -8.40 -9.85 4.11
CA LEU A 314 -7.78 -10.95 4.84
C LEU A 314 -8.76 -11.60 5.82
N ILE A 315 -9.52 -10.80 6.58
CA ILE A 315 -10.56 -11.31 7.50
C ILE A 315 -11.60 -12.13 6.72
N GLN A 316 -12.10 -11.61 5.60
CA GLN A 316 -13.08 -12.32 4.77
C GLN A 316 -12.52 -13.62 4.19
N ALA A 317 -11.28 -13.60 3.70
CA ALA A 317 -10.63 -14.79 3.16
C ALA A 317 -10.40 -15.87 4.23
N ALA A 318 -9.94 -15.48 5.42
CA ALA A 318 -9.76 -16.40 6.54
C ALA A 318 -11.09 -17.02 6.99
N ALA A 319 -12.11 -16.17 7.20
CA ALA A 319 -13.45 -16.64 7.56
C ALA A 319 -14.06 -17.56 6.51
N SER A 320 -13.83 -17.29 5.22
CA SER A 320 -14.28 -18.15 4.11
C SER A 320 -13.62 -19.54 4.15
N LEU A 321 -12.31 -19.59 4.36
CA LEU A 321 -11.57 -20.86 4.46
C LEU A 321 -12.01 -21.68 5.68
N GLU A 322 -12.15 -21.03 6.84
CA GLU A 322 -12.59 -21.67 8.08
C GLU A 322 -14.03 -22.17 7.98
N SER A 323 -14.93 -21.37 7.38
CA SER A 323 -16.33 -21.77 7.15
C SER A 323 -16.44 -22.95 6.19
N ALA A 324 -15.49 -23.09 5.26
CA ALA A 324 -15.40 -24.24 4.37
C ALA A 324 -14.77 -25.48 5.03
N GLY A 325 -14.38 -25.42 6.31
CA GLY A 325 -13.76 -26.53 7.05
C GLY A 325 -12.24 -26.58 6.96
N GLY A 326 -11.60 -25.55 6.40
CA GLY A 326 -10.14 -25.43 6.35
C GLY A 326 -9.55 -24.99 7.68
N ARG A 327 -8.41 -25.57 8.06
CA ARG A 327 -7.61 -25.14 9.22
C ARG A 327 -6.44 -24.28 8.79
N ILE A 328 -6.43 -23.00 9.16
CA ILE A 328 -5.30 -22.11 8.87
C ILE A 328 -4.14 -22.44 9.83
N VAL A 329 -3.08 -23.06 9.31
CA VAL A 329 -1.90 -23.46 10.09
C VAL A 329 -0.76 -22.44 10.03
N GLY A 330 -0.89 -21.43 9.15
CA GLY A 330 0.13 -20.42 8.99
C GLY A 330 -0.29 -19.23 8.11
N LEU A 331 0.15 -18.04 8.51
CA LEU A 331 0.11 -16.82 7.71
C LEU A 331 1.53 -16.45 7.30
N VAL A 332 1.71 -16.07 6.03
CA VAL A 332 3.02 -15.65 5.51
C VAL A 332 2.90 -14.28 4.87
N LEU A 333 3.75 -13.34 5.32
CA LEU A 333 3.77 -12.00 4.78
C LEU A 333 4.80 -11.88 3.65
N ASN A 334 4.34 -11.72 2.41
CA ASN A 334 5.20 -11.65 1.24
C ASN A 334 5.44 -10.21 0.76
N LYS A 335 6.54 -10.02 0.02
CA LYS A 335 6.95 -8.76 -0.63
C LYS A 335 7.15 -7.60 0.34
N VAL A 336 7.61 -7.90 1.55
CA VAL A 336 7.95 -6.91 2.56
C VAL A 336 9.06 -5.99 2.03
N ARG A 337 8.91 -4.69 2.23
CA ARG A 337 9.96 -3.74 1.87
C ARG A 337 11.11 -3.88 2.86
N ARG A 338 12.27 -4.32 2.38
CA ARG A 338 13.48 -4.46 3.19
C ARG A 338 13.85 -3.12 3.84
N LYS A 339 13.98 -3.09 5.16
CA LYS A 339 14.48 -1.91 5.88
C LYS A 339 16.02 -1.87 5.74
N ARG A 340 16.55 -0.70 5.43
CA ARG A 340 17.98 -0.44 5.11
C ARG A 340 18.98 -0.78 6.25
N LYS A 341 18.50 -1.13 7.47
CA LYS A 341 19.33 -1.48 8.63
C LYS A 341 19.60 -2.99 8.78
N GLU A 342 18.73 -3.87 8.32
CA GLU A 342 18.93 -5.34 8.41
C GLU A 342 19.94 -5.87 7.39
N SER A 343 20.24 -5.09 6.36
CA SER A 343 21.22 -5.45 5.33
C SER A 343 22.66 -5.58 5.84
N ALA A 344 23.01 -4.93 6.96
CA ALA A 344 24.39 -4.85 7.43
C ALA A 344 24.95 -6.19 7.94
N TYR A 345 24.10 -7.09 8.47
CA TYR A 345 24.56 -8.38 8.99
C TYR A 345 25.05 -9.35 7.89
N TYR A 346 24.52 -9.22 6.67
CA TYR A 346 24.86 -10.11 5.55
C TYR A 346 25.93 -9.55 4.60
N THR A 347 26.29 -8.27 4.70
CA THR A 347 27.36 -7.67 3.87
C THR A 347 28.75 -7.89 4.47
N ALA A 348 28.85 -8.29 5.75
CA ALA A 348 30.14 -8.46 6.41
C ALA A 348 30.89 -9.78 6.08
N ASN A 349 30.26 -10.72 5.36
CA ASN A 349 30.82 -12.07 5.13
C ASN A 349 31.08 -12.40 3.64
N THR A 350 31.06 -11.42 2.74
CA THR A 350 31.37 -11.64 1.31
C THR A 350 32.78 -11.22 0.89
N ASP A 351 33.62 -10.73 1.81
CA ASP A 351 35.00 -10.32 1.55
C ASP A 351 36.03 -11.13 2.38
N ALA A 352 35.98 -12.46 2.33
CA ALA A 352 37.00 -13.33 2.91
C ALA A 352 37.38 -14.48 1.99
#